data_AF-A0A379WK14-F1
#
_entry.id   AF-A0A379WK14-F1
#
_cell.length_a   1.000
_cell.length_b   1.000
_cell.length_c   1.000
_cell.angle_alpha   90.00
_cell.angle_beta   90.00
_cell.angle_gamma   90.00
#
_symmetry.space_group_name_H-M   'P 1'
#
loop_
_entity.id
_entity.type
_entity.pdbx_description
1 polymer ?
#
loop_
_entity_poly.entity_id
_entity_poly.type
_entity_poly.pdbx_seq_one_letter_code
_entity_poly.pdbx_strand_id
1 'polypeptide(L)'
;MRKFTLSLMHAFLPAGGRNALPGKRGVSRALLGLSLGMALTPLASAATSAQQQLLEQVRLGEATHREDLVRQSLYRLELIDPNDPQVIAARFRYLLRQGG
;
A
#
# COMPACT_ATOMS: atom_id res chain seq x y z
N MET A 1 27.98 -12.92 70.48
CA MET A 1 28.32 -14.10 69.63
C MET A 1 27.08 -14.97 69.48
N ARG A 2 26.80 -15.46 68.26
CA ARG A 2 25.91 -16.60 67.89
C ARG A 2 24.39 -16.28 67.87
N LYS A 3 23.74 -16.09 66.71
CA LYS A 3 23.34 -17.06 65.63
C LYS A 3 22.34 -18.11 66.15
N PHE A 4 21.10 -18.16 65.64
CA PHE A 4 20.18 -19.34 65.48
C PHE A 4 18.83 -18.78 64.95
N THR A 5 18.55 -18.73 63.64
CA THR A 5 18.00 -19.75 62.71
C THR A 5 16.57 -20.23 63.00
N LEU A 6 15.64 -19.94 62.07
CA LEU A 6 14.58 -20.80 61.48
C LEU A 6 13.63 -19.87 60.72
N SER A 7 13.79 -19.65 59.41
CA SER A 7 13.41 -20.55 58.31
C SER A 7 11.94 -20.97 58.38
N LEU A 8 11.07 -20.19 57.73
CA LEU A 8 9.82 -20.68 57.17
C LEU A 8 9.48 -19.80 55.97
N MET A 9 9.54 -20.38 54.77
CA MET A 9 8.51 -20.27 53.74
C MET A 9 8.97 -21.03 52.49
N HIS A 10 8.08 -21.89 52.04
CA HIS A 10 8.17 -22.84 50.95
C HIS A 10 8.17 -22.17 49.56
N ALA A 11 8.49 -23.02 48.57
CA ALA A 11 8.10 -22.98 47.16
C ALA A 11 9.00 -22.13 46.22
N PHE A 12 9.95 -22.74 45.49
CA PHE A 12 9.80 -23.53 44.25
C PHE A 12 9.67 -22.67 42.97
N LEU A 13 10.84 -22.37 42.35
CA LEU A 13 11.19 -22.46 40.90
C LEU A 13 10.48 -21.50 39.87
N PRO A 14 11.01 -21.19 38.64
CA PRO A 14 12.37 -21.17 38.05
C PRO A 14 12.78 -19.81 37.40
N ALA A 15 14.02 -19.82 36.89
CA ALA A 15 14.74 -18.88 36.04
C ALA A 15 14.05 -18.35 34.75
N GLY A 16 14.55 -17.21 34.26
CA GLY A 16 14.37 -16.69 32.89
C GLY A 16 14.06 -15.19 32.94
N GLY A 17 15.01 -14.27 32.79
CA GLY A 17 15.84 -14.12 31.61
C GLY A 17 15.13 -13.21 30.60
N ARG A 18 15.81 -12.11 30.23
CA ARG A 18 15.68 -11.36 28.96
C ARG A 18 14.78 -10.11 28.96
N ASN A 19 15.50 -8.97 29.02
CA ASN A 19 15.52 -7.94 27.98
C ASN A 19 14.46 -6.81 27.98
N ALA A 20 15.04 -5.60 28.04
CA ALA A 20 14.83 -4.46 27.14
C ALA A 20 13.60 -3.57 27.32
N LEU A 21 13.93 -2.34 27.74
CA LEU A 21 13.23 -1.05 27.64
C LEU A 21 12.13 -0.96 26.54
N PRO A 22 10.93 -0.43 26.85
CA PRO A 22 9.92 -0.13 25.84
C PRO A 22 10.35 1.07 24.98
N GLY A 23 10.83 0.76 23.78
CA GLY A 23 11.10 1.70 22.71
C GLY A 23 9.82 2.33 22.17
N LYS A 24 9.74 3.65 22.30
CA LYS A 24 8.70 4.55 21.79
C LYS A 24 8.74 4.59 20.26
N ARG A 25 8.08 3.65 19.57
CA ARG A 25 8.04 3.60 18.09
C ARG A 25 6.70 3.09 17.55
N GLY A 26 5.60 3.67 18.02
CA GLY A 26 4.24 3.24 17.61
C GLY A 26 3.41 4.27 16.84
N VAL A 27 3.70 5.57 16.97
CA VAL A 27 2.73 6.60 16.57
C VAL A 27 2.84 6.99 15.08
N SER A 28 4.03 6.88 14.47
CA SER A 28 4.24 7.32 13.08
C SER A 28 3.61 6.41 12.02
N ARG A 29 3.36 5.12 12.30
CA ARG A 29 2.68 4.22 11.34
C ARG A 29 1.15 4.34 11.37
N ALA A 30 0.56 4.75 12.48
CA ALA A 30 -0.89 4.89 12.61
C ALA A 30 -1.43 6.13 11.87
N LEU A 31 -0.65 7.21 11.82
CA LEU A 31 -1.04 8.46 11.15
C LEU A 31 -1.09 8.33 9.61
N LEU A 32 -0.25 7.48 9.01
CA LEU A 32 -0.29 7.20 7.57
C LEU A 32 -1.47 6.29 7.18
N GLY A 33 -1.96 5.45 8.09
CA GLY A 33 -3.15 4.62 7.87
C GLY A 33 -4.45 5.39 8.05
N LEU A 34 -4.49 6.33 9.00
CA LEU A 34 -5.71 7.07 9.32
C LEU A 34 -6.08 8.12 8.26
N SER A 35 -5.11 8.73 7.58
CA SER A 35 -5.37 9.64 6.45
C SER A 35 -5.77 8.90 5.17
N LEU A 36 -5.32 7.66 4.98
CA LEU A 36 -5.67 6.83 3.81
C LEU A 36 -7.09 6.26 3.91
N GLY A 37 -7.62 6.07 5.13
CA GLY A 37 -8.96 5.52 5.36
C GLY A 37 -10.12 6.47 5.06
N MET A 38 -9.93 7.79 5.18
CA MET A 38 -10.99 8.79 4.90
C MET A 38 -11.07 9.24 3.44
N ALA A 39 -10.09 8.92 2.60
CA ALA A 39 -10.09 9.25 1.16
C ALA A 39 -10.86 8.24 0.29
N LEU A 40 -11.43 7.19 0.90
CA LEU A 40 -11.95 6.02 0.20
C LEU A 40 -13.48 5.93 0.18
N THR A 41 -14.23 6.99 0.48
CA THR A 41 -15.67 6.99 0.17
C THR A 41 -15.83 7.17 -1.34
N PRO A 42 -16.16 6.12 -2.13
CA PRO A 42 -16.36 6.26 -3.55
C PRO A 42 -17.79 6.77 -3.73
N LEU A 43 -17.97 8.08 -3.65
CA LEU A 43 -19.23 8.71 -4.06
C LEU A 43 -19.23 8.76 -5.59
N ALA A 44 -19.59 7.66 -6.25
CA ALA A 44 -20.01 7.43 -7.65
C ALA A 44 -19.28 8.14 -8.83
N SER A 45 -18.72 9.33 -8.67
CA SER A 45 -17.90 10.10 -9.60
C SER A 45 -16.41 9.71 -9.59
N ALA A 46 -16.01 8.77 -8.74
CA ALA A 46 -14.62 8.31 -8.65
C ALA A 46 -14.18 7.49 -9.88
N ALA A 47 -15.12 6.84 -10.58
CA ALA A 47 -14.82 6.02 -11.76
C ALA A 47 -14.27 6.88 -12.91
N THR A 48 -14.92 8.00 -13.22
CA THR A 48 -14.48 8.96 -14.23
C THR A 48 -13.16 9.61 -13.84
N SER A 49 -12.96 9.99 -12.58
CA SER A 49 -11.67 10.55 -12.15
C SER A 49 -10.53 9.52 -12.21
N ALA A 50 -10.80 8.26 -11.86
CA ALA A 50 -9.80 7.19 -11.93
C ALA A 50 -9.40 6.86 -13.37
N GLN A 51 -10.37 6.80 -14.30
CA GLN A 51 -10.09 6.63 -15.72
C GLN A 51 -9.26 7.79 -16.27
N GLN A 52 -9.60 9.03 -15.92
CA GLN A 52 -8.83 10.21 -16.33
C GLN A 52 -7.38 10.16 -15.83
N GLN A 53 -7.16 9.76 -14.57
CA GLN A 53 -5.82 9.60 -14.03
C GLN A 53 -5.02 8.51 -14.76
N LEU A 54 -5.65 7.38 -15.09
CA LEU A 54 -5.01 6.30 -15.83
C LEU A 54 -4.69 6.71 -17.29
N LEU A 55 -5.57 7.47 -17.94
CA LEU A 55 -5.31 8.03 -19.27
C LEU A 55 -4.13 9.01 -19.25
N GLU A 56 -4.00 9.81 -18.19
CA GLU A 56 -2.84 10.67 -18.01
C GLU A 56 -1.57 9.84 -17.74
N GLN A 57 -1.65 8.77 -16.96
CA GLN A 57 -0.53 7.85 -16.78
C GLN A 57 -0.12 7.17 -18.08
N VAL A 58 -1.06 6.86 -18.97
CA VAL A 58 -0.75 6.43 -20.33
C VAL A 58 0.02 7.54 -21.04
N ARG A 59 -0.47 8.78 -21.12
CA ARG A 59 0.24 9.88 -21.79
C ARG A 59 1.65 10.13 -21.22
N LEU A 60 1.80 10.07 -19.90
CA LEU A 60 3.09 10.19 -19.22
C LEU A 60 4.01 9.01 -19.54
N GLY A 61 3.48 7.79 -19.55
CA GLY A 61 4.22 6.60 -19.96
C GLY A 61 4.68 6.68 -21.41
N GLU A 62 3.82 7.17 -22.31
CA GLU A 62 4.13 7.43 -23.72
C GLU A 62 5.24 8.47 -23.86
N ALA A 63 5.14 9.59 -23.16
CA ALA A 63 6.12 10.67 -23.20
C ALA A 63 7.48 10.30 -22.58
N THR A 64 7.48 9.37 -21.63
CA THR A 64 8.70 8.91 -20.93
C THR A 64 9.24 7.59 -21.48
N HIS A 65 8.65 7.04 -22.55
CA HIS A 65 8.98 5.72 -23.11
C HIS A 65 8.95 4.59 -22.07
N ARG A 66 8.08 4.70 -21.07
CA ARG A 66 7.86 3.67 -20.04
C ARG A 66 6.70 2.78 -20.45
N GLU A 67 6.98 1.82 -21.33
CA GLU A 67 5.97 0.92 -21.88
C GLU A 67 5.23 0.09 -20.82
N ASP A 68 5.89 -0.25 -19.70
CA ASP A 68 5.24 -0.96 -18.61
C ASP A 68 4.15 -0.12 -17.92
N LEU A 69 4.38 1.20 -17.76
CA LEU A 69 3.40 2.13 -17.21
C LEU A 69 2.21 2.27 -18.16
N VAL A 70 2.46 2.37 -19.46
CA VAL A 70 1.43 2.42 -20.49
C VAL A 70 0.59 1.15 -20.47
N ARG A 71 1.24 -0.02 -20.49
CA ARG A 71 0.57 -1.33 -20.48
C ARG A 71 -0.28 -1.53 -19.23
N GLN A 72 0.25 -1.25 -18.05
CA GLN A 72 -0.48 -1.41 -16.79
C GLN A 72 -1.68 -0.46 -16.72
N SER A 73 -1.52 0.78 -17.16
CA SER A 73 -2.59 1.78 -17.15
C SER A 73 -3.70 1.41 -18.15
N LEU A 74 -3.35 0.98 -19.36
CA LEU A 74 -4.31 0.50 -20.37
C LEU A 74 -5.05 -0.75 -19.90
N TYR A 75 -4.36 -1.71 -19.28
CA TYR A 75 -5.00 -2.89 -18.72
C TYR A 75 -6.04 -2.51 -17.66
N ARG A 76 -5.72 -1.57 -16.77
CA ARG A 76 -6.65 -1.07 -15.76
C ARG A 76 -7.85 -0.34 -16.38
N LEU A 77 -7.63 0.41 -17.45
CA LEU A 77 -8.70 1.06 -18.20
C LEU A 77 -9.64 0.04 -18.86
N GLU A 78 -9.10 -1.01 -19.47
CA GLU A 78 -9.88 -2.11 -20.06
C GLU A 78 -10.74 -2.84 -19.03
N LEU A 79 -10.27 -2.96 -17.79
CA LEU A 79 -11.05 -3.54 -16.69
C LEU A 79 -12.19 -2.64 -16.20
N ILE A 80 -12.11 -1.33 -16.41
CA ILE A 80 -13.15 -0.37 -15.98
C ILE A 80 -14.22 -0.25 -17.07
N ASP A 81 -13.82 0.15 -18.27
CA ASP A 81 -14.70 0.24 -19.43
C ASP A 81 -13.88 0.04 -20.73
N PRO A 82 -13.95 -1.13 -21.35
CA PRO A 82 -13.21 -1.42 -22.57
C PRO A 82 -13.82 -0.76 -23.81
N ASN A 83 -15.08 -0.31 -23.76
CA ASN A 83 -15.78 0.31 -24.88
C ASN A 83 -15.69 1.84 -24.87
N ASP A 84 -15.05 2.42 -23.86
CA ASP A 84 -14.83 3.86 -23.79
C ASP A 84 -13.98 4.34 -24.99
N PRO A 85 -14.43 5.38 -25.72
CA PRO A 85 -13.73 5.88 -26.89
C PRO A 85 -12.29 6.32 -26.62
N GLN A 86 -12.01 6.86 -25.42
CA GLN A 86 -10.65 7.31 -25.05
C GLN A 86 -9.75 6.12 -24.75
N VAL A 87 -10.28 5.07 -24.12
CA VAL A 87 -9.55 3.82 -23.91
C VAL A 87 -9.19 3.17 -25.25
N ILE A 88 -10.16 3.09 -26.18
CA ILE A 88 -9.92 2.58 -27.54
C ILE A 88 -8.84 3.41 -28.25
N ALA A 89 -8.95 4.74 -28.23
CA ALA A 89 -7.97 5.62 -28.85
C ALA A 89 -6.56 5.48 -28.23
N ALA A 90 -6.46 5.30 -26.91
CA ALA A 90 -5.20 5.07 -26.22
C ALA A 90 -4.59 3.71 -26.61
N ARG A 91 -5.39 2.63 -26.68
CA ARG A 91 -4.94 1.31 -27.15
C ARG A 91 -4.46 1.36 -28.59
N PHE A 92 -5.19 2.05 -29.46
CA PHE A 92 -4.79 2.21 -30.86
C PHE A 92 -3.42 2.87 -30.97
N ARG A 93 -3.18 3.97 -30.25
CA ARG A 93 -1.86 4.62 -30.18
C ARG A 93 -0.76 3.69 -29.66
N TYR A 94 -1.06 2.86 -28.67
CA TYR A 94 -0.13 1.87 -28.13
C TYR A 94 0.22 0.76 -29.14
N LEU A 95 -0.75 0.27 -29.91
CA LEU A 95 -0.51 -0.72 -30.96
C LEU A 95 0.32 -0.14 -32.10
N LEU A 96 0.03 1.10 -32.53
CA LEU A 96 0.80 1.77 -33.58
C LEU A 96 2.28 1.94 -33.22
N ARG A 97 2.61 2.20 -31.95
CA ARG A 97 4.01 2.31 -31.50
C ARG A 97 4.71 0.97 -31.34
N GLN A 98 3.99 -0.12 -31.05
CA GLN A 98 4.58 -1.45 -30.91
C GLN A 98 4.77 -2.18 -32.23
N GLY A 99 3.96 -1.87 -33.24
CA GLY A 99 4.03 -2.49 -34.56
C GLY A 99 4.88 -1.73 -35.59
N GLY A 100 5.58 -0.67 -35.17
CA GLY A 100 6.48 0.14 -36.00
C GLY A 100 7.93 -0.29 -35.89
#